data_AF-A0A510IU78-F1
#
_entry.id   AF-A0A510IU78-F1
#
_cell.length_a   1.000
_cell.length_b   1.000
_cell.length_c   1.000
_cell.angle_alpha   90.00
_cell.angle_beta   90.00
_cell.angle_gamma   90.00
#
_symmetry.space_group_name_H-M   'P 1'
#
loop_
_entity.id
_entity.type
_entity.pdbx_description
1 polymer ?
#
loop_
_entity_poly.entity_id
_entity_poly.type
_entity_poly.pdbx_seq_one_letter_code
_entity_poly.pdbx_strand_id
1 'polypeptide(L)' 'MDPSKKGCGVGTKVMEAIIASRQLRRIKRFTLATADATEFYKKLGFSESKLNYLVWEQEEV' A
#
# COMPACT_ATOMS: atom_id res chain seq x y z
N MET A 1 7.18 -6.10 8.03
CA MET A 1 7.22 -7.54 7.68
C MET A 1 8.64 -8.02 7.93
N ASP A 2 8.82 -9.21 8.50
CA ASP A 2 10.15 -9.80 8.74
C ASP A 2 10.96 -9.80 7.41
N PRO A 3 12.15 -9.16 7.37
CA PRO A 3 12.98 -9.12 6.17
C PRO A 3 13.29 -10.51 5.58
N SER A 4 13.39 -11.54 6.43
CA SER A 4 13.66 -12.93 6.02
C SER A 4 12.54 -13.57 5.19
N LYS A 5 11.36 -12.94 5.15
CA LYS A 5 10.19 -13.40 4.40
C LYS A 5 9.87 -12.55 3.17
N LYS A 6 10.73 -11.58 2.83
CA LYS A 6 10.62 -10.84 1.56
C LYS A 6 10.74 -11.80 0.37
N GLY A 7 9.99 -11.53 -0.70
CA GLY A 7 9.98 -12.37 -1.91
C GLY A 7 9.09 -13.63 -1.82
N CYS A 8 8.58 -14.02 -0.65
CA CYS A 8 7.72 -15.21 -0.51
C CYS A 8 6.24 -14.97 -0.84
N GLY A 9 5.90 -13.80 -1.40
CA GLY A 9 4.52 -13.44 -1.77
C GLY A 9 3.57 -13.18 -0.59
N VAL A 10 4.06 -13.16 0.65
CA VAL A 10 3.22 -12.91 1.85
C VAL A 10 2.55 -11.55 1.77
N GLY A 11 3.29 -10.50 1.37
CA GLY A 11 2.75 -9.14 1.24
C GLY A 11 1.59 -9.06 0.24
N THR A 12 1.75 -9.74 -0.90
CA THR A 12 0.70 -9.87 -1.93
C THR A 12 -0.55 -10.50 -1.36
N LYS A 13 -0.44 -11.67 -0.71
CA LYS A 13 -1.59 -12.39 -0.14
C LYS A 13 -2.33 -11.57 0.92
N VAL A 14 -1.58 -10.85 1.77
CA VAL A 14 -2.17 -9.97 2.78
C VAL A 14 -2.96 -8.84 2.10
N MET A 15 -2.38 -8.18 1.11
CA MET A 15 -3.07 -7.09 0.40
C MET A 15 -4.27 -7.57 -0.40
N GLU A 16 -4.18 -8.73 -1.07
CA GLU A 16 -5.33 -9.34 -1.76
C GLU A 16 -6.49 -9.61 -0.79
N ALA A 17 -6.20 -10.14 0.40
CA ALA A 17 -7.21 -10.36 1.42
C ALA A 17 -7.84 -9.04 1.93
N ILE A 18 -7.01 -8.00 2.13
CA ILE A 18 -7.47 -6.66 2.52
C ILE A 18 -8.42 -6.11 1.43
N ILE A 19 -7.97 -6.06 0.17
CA ILE A 19 -8.73 -5.51 -0.96
C ILE A 19 -10.03 -6.28 -1.19
N ALA A 20 -10.02 -7.61 -1.03
CA ALA A 20 -11.20 -8.46 -1.17
C ALA A 20 -12.19 -8.35 0.01
N SER A 21 -11.81 -7.69 1.11
CA SER A 21 -12.64 -7.57 2.31
C SER A 21 -13.97 -6.89 2.01
N ARG A 22 -15.06 -7.49 2.51
CA ARG A 22 -16.42 -6.92 2.38
C ARG A 22 -16.52 -5.53 2.99
N GLN A 23 -15.71 -5.22 4.00
CA GLN A 23 -15.72 -3.92 4.67
C GLN A 23 -15.19 -2.79 3.76
N LEU A 24 -14.31 -3.10 2.81
CA LEU A 24 -13.77 -2.09 1.89
C LEU A 24 -14.63 -1.87 0.64
N ARG A 25 -15.66 -2.69 0.40
CA ARG A 25 -16.51 -2.60 -0.82
C ARG A 25 -17.26 -1.27 -0.99
N ARG A 26 -17.40 -0.49 0.08
CA ARG A 26 -18.06 0.84 0.04
C ARG A 26 -17.07 2.00 0.04
N ILE A 27 -15.77 1.71 -0.01
CA ILE A 27 -14.74 2.74 -0.02
C ILE A 27 -14.49 3.18 -1.46
N LYS A 28 -14.69 4.47 -1.72
CA LYS A 28 -14.46 5.07 -3.04
C LYS A 28 -12.97 5.21 -3.38
N ARG A 29 -12.12 5.35 -2.36
CA ARG A 29 -10.68 5.59 -2.52
C ARG A 29 -9.89 5.04 -1.34
N PHE A 30 -8.86 4.27 -1.64
CA PHE A 30 -7.90 3.75 -0.66
C PHE A 30 -6.51 4.27 -1.04
N THR A 31 -5.87 5.00 -0.14
CA THR A 31 -4.57 5.67 -0.36
C THR A 31 -3.53 5.15 0.62
N LEU A 32 -2.28 5.10 0.16
CA LEU A 32 -1.11 4.81 0.98
C LEU A 32 0.06 5.67 0.51
N ALA A 33 1.04 5.87 1.40
CA ALA A 33 2.34 6.43 1.07
C ALA A 33 3.41 5.34 1.24
N THR A 34 4.45 5.39 0.43
CA THR A 34 5.57 4.45 0.48
C THR A 34 6.82 5.12 -0.06
N ALA A 35 7.98 4.81 0.53
CA ALA A 35 9.28 5.33 0.08
C ALA A 35 9.90 4.47 -1.03
N ASP A 36 9.80 3.14 -0.93
CA ASP A 36 10.57 2.20 -1.76
C ASP A 36 9.72 1.06 -2.35
N ALA A 37 8.42 0.98 -2.06
CA ALA A 37 7.57 -0.13 -2.48
C ALA A 37 6.54 0.23 -3.58
N THR A 38 6.76 1.33 -4.31
CA THR A 38 5.83 1.82 -5.35
C THR A 38 5.46 0.74 -6.38
N GLU A 39 6.46 0.05 -6.94
CA GLU A 39 6.24 -0.97 -7.98
C GLU A 39 5.52 -2.22 -7.44
N PHE A 40 5.64 -2.51 -6.14
CA PHE A 40 4.85 -3.57 -5.51
C PHE A 40 3.37 -3.20 -5.47
N TYR A 41 3.02 -1.99 -5.03
CA TYR A 41 1.63 -1.56 -4.96
C TYR A 41 1.00 -1.33 -6.34
N LYS A 42 1.77 -0.91 -7.35
CA LYS A 42 1.29 -0.83 -8.75
C LYS A 42 0.78 -2.17 -9.26
N LYS A 43 1.47 -3.28 -8.95
CA LYS A 43 1.02 -4.65 -9.30
C LYS A 43 -0.30 -5.05 -8.64
N LEU A 44 -0.67 -4.40 -7.54
CA LEU A 44 -1.92 -4.62 -6.81
C LEU A 44 -3.05 -3.68 -7.25
N GLY A 45 -2.83 -2.86 -8.30
CA GLY A 45 -3.83 -1.95 -8.85
C GLY A 45 -3.82 -0.54 -8.25
N PHE A 46 -2.87 -0.22 -7.36
CA PHE A 46 -2.66 1.17 -6.96
C PHE A 46 -2.06 1.97 -8.12
N SER A 47 -2.35 3.26 -8.15
CA SER A 47 -1.76 4.21 -9.11
C SER A 47 -1.28 5.45 -8.37
N GLU A 48 -0.36 6.16 -9.00
CA GLU A 48 0.14 7.42 -8.45
C GLU A 48 -0.99 8.43 -8.34
N SER A 49 -1.07 9.07 -7.18
CA SER A 49 -2.08 10.09 -6.93
C SER A 49 -1.77 11.36 -7.71
N LYS A 50 -2.76 11.86 -8.46
CA LYS A 50 -2.70 13.18 -9.09
C LYS A 50 -3.06 14.34 -8.17
N LEU A 51 -3.47 14.05 -6.94
CA LEU A 51 -3.78 15.08 -5.95
C LEU A 51 -2.48 15.60 -5.31
N ASN A 52 -2.40 16.92 -5.21
CA ASN A 52 -1.38 17.60 -4.42
C ASN A 52 -1.84 17.56 -2.96
N TYR A 53 -1.23 16.70 -2.15
CA TYR A 53 -1.39 16.73 -0.71
C TYR A 53 -0.21 17.49 -0.10
N LEU A 54 -0.47 18.32 0.90
CA LEU A 54 0.58 18.84 1.76
C LEU A 54 0.80 17.82 2.86
N VAL A 55 2.03 17.35 2.99
CA VAL A 55 2.44 16.41 4.02
C VAL A 55 3.52 17.09 4.85
N TRP A 56 3.40 17.00 6.17
CA TRP A 56 4.46 17.38 7.10
C TRP A 56 4.92 16.10 7.80
N GLU A 57 6.21 15.80 7.71
CA GLU A 57 6.83 14.61 8.29
C GLU A 57 8.03 15.05 9.14
N GLN A 58 8.26 14.34 10.24
CA GLN A 58 9.45 14.48 11.08
C GLN A 58 10.11 13.11 11.13
N GLU A 59 11.40 13.03 10.77
CA GLU A 59 12.15 11.77 10.87
C GLU A 59 12.35 11.39 12.34
N GLU A 60 12.20 10.11 12.68
CA GLU A 60 12.67 9.58 13.96
C GLU A 60 14.20 9.64 13.96
N VAL A 61 14.76 10.35 14.95
CA VAL A 61 16.21 10.51 15.18
C VAL A 61 16.84 9.20 15.63
#